data_AF-A0AAE9EZQ7-F1
#
_entry.id   AF-A0AAE9EZQ7-F1
#
_cell.length_a   1.000
_cell.length_b   1.000
_cell.length_c   1.000
_cell.angle_alpha   90.00
_cell.angle_beta   90.00
_cell.angle_gamma   90.00
#
_symmetry.space_group_name_H-M   'P 1'
#
loop_
_entity.id
_entity.type
_entity.pdbx_description
1 polymer ?
#
loop_
_entity_poly.entity_id
_entity_poly.type
_entity_poly.pdbx_seq_one_letter_code
_entity_poly.pdbx_strand_id
1 'polypeptide(L)'
;MGQIAGSGAYVLAPIIQCLMASNRFFLLYIPFWKFKFEKYPITHFAIFVGFAIAVTCSVLGYEQSCGYIFDPEMLVWRSEYLNCSESQSAIIFGCIVVPTVISNGLNLSSAAKLIFGKVTGITKSDERKRRRKWIRMFLQNVFQDCLHVIDLVNCRYIYALRDETWFQFIFLSVSFVLIYSLDGFVMFYFHRDVQPNFIQRFLANGKMRRKSNAIEAFRSGSSI
;
A
#
# COMPACT_ATOMS: atom_id res chain seq x y z
N MET A 1 3.68 -12.44 -21.32
CA MET A 1 4.18 -11.11 -20.91
C MET A 1 3.20 -10.34 -20.02
N GLY A 2 1.94 -10.12 -20.42
CA GLY A 2 0.94 -9.40 -19.59
C GLY A 2 0.69 -10.02 -18.21
N GLN A 3 0.80 -11.34 -18.10
CA GLN A 3 0.61 -12.06 -16.84
C GLN A 3 1.77 -11.95 -15.85
N ILE A 4 3.01 -11.94 -16.34
CA ILE A 4 4.19 -11.78 -15.48
C ILE A 4 4.22 -10.34 -14.96
N ALA A 5 3.90 -9.36 -15.81
CA ALA A 5 3.76 -7.97 -15.41
C ALA A 5 2.59 -7.76 -14.43
N GLY A 6 1.43 -8.37 -14.70
CA GLY A 6 0.24 -8.26 -13.86
C GLY A 6 0.39 -8.96 -12.51
N SER A 7 0.68 -10.26 -12.48
CA SER A 7 0.83 -11.04 -11.24
C SER A 7 2.05 -10.63 -10.42
N GLY A 8 3.15 -10.26 -11.08
CA GLY A 8 4.39 -9.84 -10.42
C GLY A 8 4.22 -8.50 -9.73
N ALA A 9 3.58 -7.53 -10.39
CA ALA A 9 3.20 -6.28 -9.76
C ALA A 9 2.21 -6.51 -8.61
N TYR A 10 1.28 -7.46 -8.78
CA TYR A 10 0.27 -7.81 -7.78
C TYR A 10 0.87 -8.34 -6.47
N VAL A 11 1.91 -9.17 -6.58
CA VAL A 11 2.64 -9.73 -5.43
C VAL A 11 3.66 -8.74 -4.86
N LEU A 12 4.27 -7.91 -5.70
CA LEU A 12 5.29 -6.96 -5.26
C LEU A 12 4.72 -5.89 -4.31
N ALA A 13 3.51 -5.40 -4.55
CA ALA A 13 2.88 -4.36 -3.73
C ALA A 13 2.84 -4.70 -2.22
N PRO A 14 2.25 -5.84 -1.78
CA PRO A 14 2.21 -6.21 -0.36
C PRO A 14 3.62 -6.52 0.21
N ILE A 15 4.54 -7.04 -0.61
CA ILE A 15 5.95 -7.25 -0.18
C ILE A 15 6.61 -5.91 0.14
N ILE A 16 6.49 -4.91 -0.72
CA ILE A 16 7.07 -3.57 -0.50
C ILE A 16 6.44 -2.90 0.73
N GLN A 17 5.12 -3.02 0.91
CA GLN A 17 4.44 -2.53 2.11
C GLN A 17 5.01 -3.19 3.39
N CYS A 18 5.23 -4.51 3.37
CA CYS A 18 5.86 -5.24 4.47
C CYS A 18 7.30 -4.77 4.75
N LEU A 19 8.11 -4.53 3.70
CA LEU A 19 9.46 -3.99 3.85
C LEU A 19 9.46 -2.57 4.45
N MET A 20 8.52 -1.70 4.03
CA MET A 20 8.36 -0.36 4.62
C MET A 20 7.97 -0.43 6.09
N ALA A 21 7.03 -1.31 6.45
CA ALA A 21 6.61 -1.55 7.83
C ALA A 21 7.77 -2.06 8.70
N SER A 22 8.55 -3.00 8.17
CA SER A 22 9.74 -3.57 8.82
C SER A 22 10.81 -2.51 9.07
N ASN A 23 11.16 -1.73 8.05
CA ASN A 23 12.13 -0.64 8.17
C ASN A 23 11.74 0.32 9.31
N ARG A 24 10.46 0.70 9.37
CA ARG A 24 9.95 1.55 10.43
C ARG A 24 10.04 0.90 11.81
N PHE A 25 9.68 -0.37 11.92
CA PHE A 25 9.75 -1.13 13.17
C PHE A 25 11.18 -1.20 13.69
N PHE A 26 12.15 -1.58 12.85
CA PHE A 26 13.56 -1.66 13.23
C PHE A 26 14.12 -0.31 13.70
N LEU A 27 13.79 0.79 13.02
CA LEU A 27 14.21 2.13 13.42
C LEU A 27 13.66 2.55 14.78
N LEU A 28 12.46 2.10 15.15
CA LEU A 28 11.84 2.41 16.44
C LEU A 28 12.32 1.51 17.57
N TYR A 29 12.59 0.24 17.27
CA TYR A 29 12.97 -0.74 18.30
C TYR A 29 14.47 -0.84 18.54
N ILE A 30 15.29 -0.65 17.51
CA ILE A 30 16.73 -0.89 17.56
C ILE A 30 17.49 0.33 17.02
N PRO A 31 17.41 1.49 17.71
CA PRO A 31 18.03 2.73 17.23
C PRO A 31 19.56 2.66 17.13
N PHE A 32 20.21 1.83 17.94
CA PHE A 32 21.67 1.66 17.94
C PHE A 32 22.18 0.99 16.65
N TRP A 33 21.41 0.07 16.07
CA TRP A 33 21.79 -0.64 14.86
C TRP A 33 21.77 0.27 13.63
N LYS A 34 20.97 1.34 13.63
CA LYS A 34 20.94 2.33 12.55
C LYS A 34 22.35 2.85 12.22
N PHE A 35 23.12 3.25 13.22
CA PHE A 35 24.47 3.79 13.04
C PHE A 35 25.47 2.76 12.50
N LYS A 36 25.25 1.47 12.80
CA LYS A 36 26.11 0.38 12.33
C LYS A 36 25.81 -0.01 10.89
N PHE A 37 24.54 0.06 10.48
CA PHE A 37 24.09 -0.36 9.16
C PHE A 37 23.92 0.76 8.14
N GLU A 38 24.08 2.02 8.53
CA GLU A 38 24.06 3.17 7.61
C GLU A 38 25.12 3.06 6.50
N LYS A 39 26.20 2.31 6.73
CA LYS A 39 27.25 2.04 5.74
C LYS A 39 26.88 0.97 4.69
N TYR A 40 25.83 0.18 4.91
CA TYR A 40 25.44 -0.91 4.03
C TYR A 40 24.12 -0.61 3.30
N PRO A 41 24.00 -0.92 2.00
CA PRO A 41 22.80 -0.65 1.21
C PRO A 41 21.69 -1.69 1.47
N ILE A 42 21.33 -1.92 2.74
CA ILE A 42 20.37 -2.96 3.16
C ILE A 42 19.02 -2.79 2.47
N THR A 43 18.54 -1.55 2.34
CA THR A 43 17.27 -1.26 1.67
C THR A 43 17.28 -1.68 0.20
N HIS A 44 18.37 -1.43 -0.53
CA HIS A 44 18.49 -1.84 -1.92
C HIS A 44 18.52 -3.36 -2.05
N PHE A 45 19.25 -4.03 -1.16
CA PHE A 45 19.26 -5.49 -1.11
C PHE A 45 17.88 -6.06 -0.80
N ALA A 46 17.16 -5.51 0.17
CA ALA A 46 15.81 -5.95 0.53
C ALA A 46 14.79 -5.76 -0.61
N ILE A 47 14.86 -4.63 -1.32
CA ILE A 47 14.04 -4.37 -2.51
C ILE A 47 14.36 -5.37 -3.61
N PHE A 48 15.65 -5.62 -3.87
CA PHE A 48 16.09 -6.59 -4.87
C PHE A 48 15.56 -8.00 -4.55
N VAL A 49 15.67 -8.44 -3.30
CA VAL A 49 15.11 -9.73 -2.84
C VAL A 49 13.60 -9.75 -3.00
N GLY A 50 12.90 -8.66 -2.66
CA GLY A 50 11.45 -8.55 -2.85
C GLY A 50 11.02 -8.69 -4.32
N PHE A 51 11.75 -8.05 -5.23
CA PHE A 51 11.56 -8.22 -6.68
C PHE A 51 11.85 -9.65 -7.13
N ALA A 52 12.93 -10.26 -6.65
CA ALA A 52 13.28 -11.64 -6.99
C ALA A 52 12.19 -12.62 -6.53
N ILE A 53 11.61 -12.43 -5.34
CA ILE A 53 10.47 -13.21 -4.84
C ILE A 53 9.26 -13.01 -5.74
N ALA A 54 8.89 -11.77 -6.05
CA ALA A 54 7.74 -11.48 -6.92
C ALA A 54 7.90 -12.13 -8.31
N VAL A 55 9.08 -12.01 -8.91
CA VAL A 55 9.39 -12.66 -10.20
C VAL A 55 9.33 -14.17 -10.07
N THR A 56 9.90 -14.75 -9.00
CA THR A 56 9.86 -16.20 -8.78
C THR A 56 8.44 -16.71 -8.61
N CYS A 57 7.59 -16.02 -7.83
CA CYS A 57 6.18 -16.36 -7.69
C CYS A 57 5.41 -16.26 -9.02
N SER A 58 5.72 -15.25 -9.84
CA SER A 58 5.14 -15.11 -11.19
C SER A 58 5.61 -16.18 -12.17
N VAL A 59 6.87 -16.61 -12.08
CA VAL A 59 7.46 -17.64 -12.96
C VAL A 59 7.10 -19.05 -12.50
N LEU A 60 7.02 -19.31 -11.19
CA LEU A 60 6.50 -20.57 -10.65
C LEU A 60 5.01 -20.76 -10.93
N GLY A 61 4.27 -19.67 -11.14
CA GLY A 61 2.93 -19.71 -11.71
C GLY A 61 2.88 -20.15 -13.19
N TYR A 62 4.04 -20.34 -13.84
CA TYR A 62 4.18 -20.81 -15.21
C TYR A 62 4.40 -22.34 -15.22
N GLU A 63 3.42 -23.10 -14.76
CA GLU A 63 3.43 -24.54 -15.06
C GLU A 63 3.25 -24.71 -16.58
N GLN A 64 4.02 -25.59 -17.23
CA GLN A 64 4.03 -25.75 -18.71
C GLN A 64 2.64 -26.05 -19.30
N SER A 65 1.69 -26.46 -18.46
CA SER A 65 0.31 -26.82 -18.78
C SER A 65 -0.71 -25.74 -18.37
N CYS A 66 -0.28 -24.53 -18.03
CA CYS A 66 -1.11 -23.53 -17.35
C CYS A 66 -1.07 -22.16 -18.03
N GLY A 67 -1.22 -22.19 -19.35
CA GLY A 67 -1.30 -20.98 -20.16
C GLY A 67 -2.57 -20.20 -19.85
N TYR A 68 -2.48 -18.87 -19.91
CA TYR A 68 -3.67 -18.05 -20.02
C TYR A 68 -3.84 -17.60 -21.46
N ILE A 69 -5.04 -17.84 -21.96
CA ILE A 69 -5.48 -17.42 -23.28
C ILE A 69 -6.19 -16.09 -23.10
N PHE A 70 -5.87 -15.13 -23.97
CA PHE A 70 -6.62 -13.89 -24.04
C PHE A 70 -7.97 -14.19 -24.70
N ASP A 71 -9.04 -13.95 -23.96
CA ASP A 71 -10.40 -14.05 -24.46
C ASP A 71 -10.79 -12.73 -25.14
N PRO A 72 -10.95 -12.70 -26.47
CA PRO A 72 -11.26 -11.48 -27.21
C PRO A 72 -12.70 -11.02 -27.02
N GLU A 73 -13.62 -11.90 -26.62
CA GLU A 73 -15.00 -11.52 -26.35
C GLU A 73 -15.07 -10.80 -25.00
N MET A 74 -14.42 -11.37 -23.98
CA MET A 74 -14.42 -10.83 -22.60
C MET A 74 -13.33 -9.79 -22.33
N LEU A 75 -12.39 -9.62 -23.27
CA LEU A 75 -11.20 -8.77 -23.12
C LEU A 75 -10.42 -9.07 -21.83
N VAL A 76 -10.37 -10.35 -21.43
CA VAL A 76 -9.77 -10.84 -20.19
C VAL A 76 -8.82 -12.00 -20.47
N TRP A 77 -7.77 -12.14 -19.66
CA TRP A 77 -6.89 -13.31 -19.66
C TRP A 77 -7.48 -14.40 -18.77
N ARG A 78 -7.86 -15.55 -19.34
CA ARG A 78 -8.38 -16.71 -18.61
C ARG A 78 -7.43 -17.90 -18.69
N SER A 79 -7.31 -18.68 -17.63
CA SER A 79 -6.48 -19.90 -17.65
C SER A 79 -7.15 -20.98 -18.47
N GLU A 80 -6.38 -21.75 -19.22
CA GLU A 80 -6.88 -22.87 -20.03
C GLU A 80 -7.28 -24.09 -19.17
N TYR A 81 -6.65 -24.29 -17.99
CA TYR A 81 -6.89 -25.45 -17.11
C TYR A 81 -7.26 -25.05 -15.67
N LEU A 82 -8.46 -25.42 -15.23
CA LEU A 82 -9.00 -25.04 -13.90
C LEU A 82 -8.14 -25.52 -12.72
N ASN A 83 -7.65 -26.77 -12.75
CA ASN A 83 -6.94 -27.37 -11.60
C ASN A 83 -5.61 -26.67 -11.30
N CYS A 84 -4.90 -26.22 -12.34
CA CYS A 84 -3.67 -25.47 -12.15
C CYS A 84 -3.95 -24.02 -11.72
N SER A 85 -5.01 -23.40 -12.26
CA SER A 85 -5.44 -22.07 -11.84
C SER A 85 -5.78 -21.99 -10.34
N GLU A 86 -6.35 -23.04 -9.76
CA GLU A 86 -6.67 -23.04 -8.33
C GLU A 86 -5.41 -23.04 -7.46
N SER A 87 -4.44 -23.92 -7.75
CA SER A 87 -3.16 -23.97 -7.02
C SER A 87 -2.38 -22.66 -7.14
N GLN A 88 -2.31 -22.11 -8.34
CA GLN A 88 -1.67 -20.82 -8.61
C GLN A 88 -2.37 -19.68 -7.87
N SER A 89 -3.70 -19.65 -7.86
CA SER A 89 -4.47 -18.64 -7.13
C SER A 89 -4.23 -18.72 -5.62
N ALA A 90 -4.06 -19.92 -5.05
CA ALA A 90 -3.76 -20.13 -3.64
C ALA A 90 -2.36 -19.61 -3.27
N ILE A 91 -1.35 -19.84 -4.13
CA ILE A 91 0.00 -19.31 -3.92
C ILE A 91 -0.02 -17.77 -3.96
N ILE A 92 -0.62 -17.17 -4.99
CA ILE A 92 -0.72 -15.72 -5.12
C ILE A 92 -1.47 -15.12 -3.92
N PHE A 93 -2.58 -15.74 -3.51
CA PHE A 93 -3.33 -15.34 -2.32
C PHE A 93 -2.47 -15.38 -1.05
N GLY A 94 -1.69 -16.46 -0.84
CA GLY A 94 -0.74 -16.56 0.27
C GLY A 94 0.33 -15.47 0.24
N CYS A 95 0.89 -15.19 -0.93
CA CYS A 95 1.88 -14.13 -1.16
C CYS A 95 1.35 -12.71 -0.90
N ILE A 96 0.03 -12.52 -0.87
CA ILE A 96 -0.60 -11.23 -0.53
C ILE A 96 -0.96 -11.20 0.95
N VAL A 97 -1.69 -12.20 1.43
CA VAL A 97 -2.21 -12.23 2.80
C VAL A 97 -1.08 -12.26 3.82
N VAL A 98 -0.03 -13.06 3.61
CA VAL A 98 1.05 -13.21 4.59
C VAL A 98 1.81 -11.89 4.79
N PRO A 99 2.34 -11.21 3.74
CA PRO A 99 2.99 -9.90 3.93
C PRO A 99 2.06 -8.82 4.47
N THR A 100 0.76 -8.83 4.10
CA THR A 100 -0.23 -7.89 4.64
C THR A 100 -0.43 -8.07 6.14
N VAL A 101 -0.60 -9.32 6.62
CA VAL A 101 -0.73 -9.61 8.06
C VAL A 101 0.53 -9.18 8.82
N ILE A 102 1.72 -9.50 8.29
CA ILE A 102 3.00 -9.09 8.89
C ILE A 102 3.11 -7.57 8.93
N SER A 103 2.84 -6.88 7.81
CA SER A 103 2.87 -5.41 7.72
C SER A 103 1.98 -4.76 8.75
N ASN A 104 0.74 -5.25 8.91
CA ASN A 104 -0.20 -4.73 9.90
C ASN A 104 0.26 -4.97 11.34
N GLY A 105 0.75 -6.17 11.64
CA GLY A 105 1.33 -6.48 12.96
C GLY A 105 2.50 -5.57 13.30
N LEU A 106 3.39 -5.30 12.35
CA LEU A 106 4.55 -4.41 12.54
C LEU A 106 4.13 -2.94 12.68
N ASN A 107 3.12 -2.50 11.94
CA ASN A 107 2.60 -1.14 12.04
C ASN A 107 1.85 -0.89 13.36
N LEU A 108 1.10 -1.89 13.85
CA LEU A 108 0.49 -1.87 15.18
C LEU A 108 1.55 -1.91 16.28
N SER A 109 2.60 -2.72 16.15
CA SER A 109 3.68 -2.76 17.14
C SER A 109 4.46 -1.43 17.17
N SER A 110 4.76 -0.88 16.00
CA SER A 110 5.33 0.47 15.85
C SER A 110 4.42 1.55 16.44
N ALA A 111 3.10 1.37 16.37
CA ALA A 111 2.11 2.22 17.04
C ALA A 111 2.23 2.15 18.55
N ALA A 112 2.15 0.95 19.09
CA ALA A 112 2.17 0.69 20.51
C ALA A 112 3.45 1.25 21.14
N LYS A 113 4.62 1.02 20.53
CA LYS A 113 5.87 1.60 21.03
C LYS A 113 5.91 3.11 21.01
N LEU A 114 5.29 3.76 20.03
CA LEU A 114 5.23 5.23 19.97
C LEU A 114 4.24 5.83 20.97
N ILE A 115 3.20 5.10 21.38
CA ILE A 115 2.19 5.54 22.35
C ILE A 115 2.66 5.28 23.78
N PHE A 116 3.18 4.08 24.04
CA PHE A 116 3.55 3.62 25.38
C PHE A 116 5.04 3.80 25.68
N GLY A 117 5.88 3.99 24.67
CA GLY A 117 7.31 4.23 24.84
C GLY A 117 7.57 5.59 25.47
N LYS A 118 8.18 5.59 26.65
CA LYS A 118 8.57 6.80 27.37
C LYS A 118 9.76 7.43 26.64
N VAL A 119 9.51 8.41 25.76
CA VAL A 119 10.57 9.11 25.04
C VAL A 119 11.02 10.32 25.88
N THR A 120 11.99 10.09 26.77
CA THR A 120 12.61 11.16 27.55
C THR A 120 13.52 12.01 26.64
N GLY A 121 13.47 13.35 26.79
CA GLY A 121 14.35 14.28 26.06
C GLY A 121 13.83 14.82 24.72
N ILE A 122 12.57 14.59 24.35
CA ILE A 122 11.98 15.16 23.12
C ILE A 122 11.02 16.32 23.45
N THR A 123 11.09 17.40 22.67
CA THR A 123 10.17 18.53 22.78
C THR A 123 8.73 18.11 22.45
N LYS A 124 7.73 18.62 23.19
CA LYS A 124 6.29 18.32 22.98
C LYS A 124 5.81 18.56 21.54
N SER A 125 6.45 19.47 20.80
CA SER A 125 6.18 19.75 19.38
C SER A 125 6.57 18.59 18.45
N ASP A 126 7.74 18.00 18.67
CA ASP A 126 8.28 16.88 17.89
C ASP A 126 7.53 15.59 18.17
N GLU A 127 7.16 15.35 19.43
CA GLU A 127 6.28 14.25 19.83
C GLU A 127 4.95 14.33 19.06
N ARG A 128 4.30 15.51 19.03
CA ARG A 128 3.05 15.73 18.28
C ARG A 128 3.24 15.58 16.77
N LYS A 129 4.40 15.94 16.21
CA LYS A 129 4.71 15.75 14.77
C LYS A 129 4.87 14.26 14.45
N ARG A 130 5.59 13.50 15.28
CA ARG A 130 5.77 12.05 15.17
C ARG A 130 4.43 11.30 15.30
N ARG A 131 3.61 11.63 16.30
CA ARG A 131 2.26 11.06 16.48
C ARG A 131 1.37 11.28 15.26
N ARG A 132 1.36 12.51 14.69
CA ARG A 132 0.61 12.79 13.46
C ARG A 132 1.14 12.03 12.25
N LYS A 133 2.47 11.86 12.11
CA LYS A 133 3.04 11.01 11.06
C LYS A 133 2.61 9.55 11.24
N TRP A 134 2.57 9.08 12.49
CA TRP A 134 2.11 7.73 12.81
C TRP A 134 0.64 7.49 12.46
N ILE A 135 -0.28 8.37 12.88
CA ILE A 135 -1.71 8.25 12.55
C ILE A 135 -1.89 8.21 11.03
N ARG A 136 -1.18 9.06 10.28
CA ARG A 136 -1.25 9.04 8.82
C ARG A 136 -0.77 7.72 8.21
N MET A 137 0.34 7.17 8.66
CA MET A 137 0.84 5.89 8.18
C MET A 137 -0.11 4.73 8.52
N PHE A 138 -0.71 4.74 9.71
CA PHE A 138 -1.71 3.73 10.08
C PHE A 138 -2.96 3.83 9.21
N LEU A 139 -3.50 5.04 9.03
CA LEU A 139 -4.64 5.29 8.15
C LEU A 139 -4.33 4.86 6.72
N GLN A 140 -3.13 5.20 6.21
CA GLN A 140 -2.69 4.78 4.88
C GLN A 140 -2.85 3.26 4.72
N ASN A 141 -2.25 2.46 5.60
CA ASN A 141 -2.35 0.99 5.52
C ASN A 141 -3.79 0.49 5.55
N VAL A 142 -4.61 1.01 6.47
CA VAL A 142 -6.02 0.59 6.57
C VAL A 142 -6.76 0.83 5.26
N PHE A 143 -6.55 1.99 4.63
CA PHE A 143 -7.16 2.27 3.32
C PHE A 143 -6.63 1.35 2.22
N GLN A 144 -5.33 1.08 2.19
CA GLN A 144 -4.72 0.17 1.20
C GLN A 144 -5.24 -1.26 1.36
N ASP A 145 -5.33 -1.78 2.59
CA ASP A 145 -5.87 -3.12 2.86
C ASP A 145 -7.34 -3.22 2.46
N CYS A 146 -8.16 -2.21 2.77
CA CYS A 146 -9.55 -2.17 2.34
C CYS A 146 -9.67 -2.22 0.81
N LEU A 147 -8.82 -1.47 0.09
CA LEU A 147 -8.78 -1.47 -1.37
C LEU A 147 -8.45 -2.87 -1.93
N HIS A 148 -7.44 -3.54 -1.38
CA HIS A 148 -7.07 -4.90 -1.80
C HIS A 148 -8.14 -5.96 -1.47
N VAL A 149 -8.83 -5.82 -0.34
CA VAL A 149 -9.96 -6.72 -0.01
C VAL A 149 -11.12 -6.53 -0.99
N ILE A 150 -11.43 -5.28 -1.37
CA ILE A 150 -12.45 -5.00 -2.40
C ILE A 150 -12.06 -5.66 -3.72
N ASP A 151 -10.79 -5.55 -4.12
CA ASP A 151 -10.28 -6.18 -5.35
C ASP A 151 -10.46 -7.70 -5.33
N LEU A 152 -10.10 -8.34 -4.22
CA LEU A 152 -10.25 -9.77 -4.02
C LEU A 152 -11.73 -10.20 -4.08
N VAL A 153 -12.63 -9.45 -3.43
CA VAL A 153 -14.07 -9.73 -3.46
C VAL A 153 -14.63 -9.58 -4.87
N ASN A 154 -14.21 -8.54 -5.60
CA ASN A 154 -14.62 -8.30 -6.98
C ASN A 154 -14.18 -9.44 -7.90
N CYS A 155 -12.90 -9.83 -7.81
CA CYS A 155 -12.29 -10.86 -8.65
C CYS A 155 -12.64 -12.30 -8.25
N ARG A 156 -13.12 -12.56 -7.03
CA ARG A 156 -13.48 -13.92 -6.57
C ARG A 156 -14.98 -14.19 -6.54
N TYR A 157 -15.77 -13.20 -6.17
CA TYR A 157 -17.22 -13.39 -5.95
C TYR A 157 -18.04 -12.57 -6.93
N ILE A 158 -17.79 -11.26 -7.04
CA ILE A 158 -18.70 -10.39 -7.81
C ILE A 158 -18.68 -10.74 -9.29
N TYR A 159 -17.51 -10.95 -9.90
CA TYR A 159 -17.43 -11.29 -11.33
C TYR A 159 -18.25 -12.53 -11.71
N ALA A 160 -18.40 -13.50 -10.80
CA ALA A 160 -19.10 -14.76 -11.03
C ALA A 160 -20.63 -14.65 -10.84
N LEU A 161 -21.15 -13.48 -10.44
CA LEU A 161 -22.59 -13.28 -10.26
C LEU A 161 -23.36 -13.17 -11.59
N ARG A 162 -22.67 -12.85 -12.69
CA ARG A 162 -23.25 -12.74 -14.03
C ARG A 162 -22.24 -13.24 -15.06
N ASP A 163 -22.73 -14.02 -16.01
CA ASP A 163 -21.92 -14.52 -17.14
C ASP A 163 -21.80 -13.50 -18.28
N GLU A 164 -22.38 -12.31 -18.11
CA GLU A 164 -22.32 -11.24 -19.08
C GLU A 164 -20.91 -10.67 -19.23
N THR A 165 -20.42 -10.65 -20.46
CA THR A 165 -19.08 -10.21 -20.88
C THR A 165 -18.70 -8.83 -20.33
N TRP A 166 -19.61 -7.84 -20.47
CA TRP A 166 -19.37 -6.47 -20.00
C TRP A 166 -19.26 -6.39 -18.47
N PHE A 167 -20.01 -7.25 -17.76
CA PHE A 167 -20.02 -7.29 -16.30
C PHE A 167 -18.72 -7.87 -15.77
N GLN A 168 -18.27 -9.00 -16.33
CA GLN A 168 -16.99 -9.62 -15.99
C GLN A 168 -15.82 -8.68 -16.28
N PHE A 169 -15.81 -8.00 -17.43
CA PHE A 169 -14.77 -7.03 -17.77
C PHE A 169 -14.65 -5.88 -16.76
N ILE A 170 -15.78 -5.33 -16.28
CA ILE A 170 -15.77 -4.25 -15.29
C ILE A 170 -15.15 -4.72 -13.96
N PHE A 171 -15.59 -5.87 -13.44
CA PHE A 171 -15.16 -6.33 -12.12
C PHE A 171 -13.78 -7.00 -12.10
N LEU A 172 -13.28 -7.49 -13.24
CA LEU A 172 -11.92 -8.03 -13.36
C LEU A 172 -10.91 -6.97 -13.77
N SER A 173 -11.14 -6.26 -14.88
CA SER A 173 -10.12 -5.40 -15.49
C SER A 173 -10.21 -3.95 -15.03
N VAL A 174 -11.41 -3.35 -15.08
CA VAL A 174 -11.60 -1.94 -14.71
C VAL A 174 -11.41 -1.76 -13.20
N SER A 175 -12.01 -2.64 -12.40
CA SER A 175 -11.83 -2.67 -10.95
C SER A 175 -10.36 -2.75 -10.56
N PHE A 176 -9.61 -3.68 -11.16
CA PHE A 176 -8.19 -3.88 -10.86
C PHE A 176 -7.36 -2.61 -11.11
N VAL A 177 -7.48 -2.01 -12.31
CA VAL A 177 -6.74 -0.79 -12.65
C VAL A 177 -7.14 0.38 -11.74
N LEU A 178 -8.44 0.52 -11.45
CA LEU A 178 -8.94 1.57 -10.57
C LEU A 178 -8.40 1.42 -9.15
N ILE A 179 -8.41 0.21 -8.59
CA ILE A 179 -7.95 -0.06 -7.24
C ILE A 179 -6.45 0.23 -7.10
N TYR A 180 -5.63 -0.19 -8.06
CA TYR A 180 -4.20 0.16 -8.07
C TYR A 180 -3.97 1.68 -8.19
N SER A 181 -4.78 2.36 -9.00
CA SER A 181 -4.73 3.82 -9.11
C SER A 181 -5.09 4.50 -7.79
N LEU A 182 -6.10 3.97 -7.08
CA LEU A 182 -6.51 4.44 -5.76
C LEU A 182 -5.46 4.15 -4.67
N ASP A 183 -4.79 3.00 -4.72
CA ASP A 183 -3.68 2.65 -3.82
C ASP A 183 -2.54 3.68 -3.92
N GLY A 184 -2.13 3.99 -5.16
CA GLY A 184 -1.16 5.05 -5.44
C GLY A 184 -1.63 6.43 -4.98
N PHE A 185 -2.93 6.74 -5.15
CA PHE A 185 -3.51 7.99 -4.68
C PHE A 185 -3.53 8.09 -3.14
N VAL A 186 -3.86 7.00 -2.43
CA VAL A 186 -3.81 6.91 -0.97
C VAL A 186 -2.38 7.19 -0.49
N MET A 187 -1.37 6.56 -1.09
CA MET A 187 0.03 6.86 -0.78
C MET A 187 0.34 8.34 -0.99
N PHE A 188 -0.02 8.93 -2.14
CA PHE A 188 0.21 10.35 -2.44
C PHE A 188 -0.48 11.31 -1.45
N TYR A 189 -1.67 10.96 -0.98
CA TYR A 189 -2.42 11.77 -0.02
C TYR A 189 -1.79 11.75 1.38
N PHE A 190 -1.38 10.58 1.87
CA PHE A 190 -0.86 10.42 3.23
C PHE A 190 0.65 10.72 3.37
N HIS A 191 1.44 10.49 2.31
CA HIS A 191 2.87 10.81 2.28
C HIS A 191 3.13 12.24 1.76
N ARG A 192 3.24 13.19 2.69
CA ARG A 192 3.60 14.58 2.36
C ARG A 192 4.96 14.72 1.69
N ASP A 193 5.90 13.82 2.00
CA ASP A 193 7.26 13.84 1.43
C ASP A 193 7.26 13.48 -0.08
N VAL A 194 6.19 12.83 -0.57
CA VAL A 194 5.99 12.46 -1.99
C VAL A 194 5.23 13.56 -2.76
N GLN A 195 4.59 14.50 -2.06
CA GLN A 195 3.89 15.61 -2.71
C GLN A 195 4.90 16.58 -3.32
N PRO A 196 4.76 16.97 -4.60
CA PRO A 196 5.65 17.94 -5.21
C PRO A 196 5.58 19.29 -4.47
N ASN A 197 6.72 19.96 -4.37
CA ASN A 197 6.89 21.20 -3.58
C ASN A 197 5.86 22.29 -3.93
N PHE A 198 5.37 22.34 -5.18
CA PHE A 198 4.32 23.26 -5.59
C PHE A 198 2.98 23.01 -4.90
N ILE A 199 2.54 21.75 -4.80
CA ILE A 199 1.29 21.36 -4.11
C ILE A 199 1.43 21.60 -2.60
N GLN A 200 2.60 21.31 -2.04
CA GLN A 200 2.88 21.63 -0.63
C GLN A 200 2.75 23.13 -0.34
N ARG A 201 3.31 23.98 -1.23
CA ARG A 201 3.21 25.44 -1.15
C ARG A 201 1.76 25.92 -1.32
N PHE A 202 1.02 25.35 -2.27
CA PHE A 202 -0.39 25.68 -2.48
C PHE A 202 -1.25 25.36 -1.24
N LEU A 203 -1.08 24.17 -0.67
CA LEU A 203 -1.78 23.75 0.56
C LEU A 203 -1.34 24.56 1.79
N ALA A 204 -0.07 24.97 1.87
CA ALA A 204 0.44 25.84 2.94
C ALA A 204 -0.16 27.25 2.84
N ASN A 205 -0.23 27.81 1.64
CA ASN A 205 -0.85 29.11 1.37
C ASN A 205 -2.34 29.11 1.69
N GLY A 206 -3.06 28.03 1.36
CA GLY A 206 -4.46 27.85 1.75
C GLY A 206 -4.67 27.79 3.27
N LYS A 207 -3.76 27.12 4.01
CA LYS A 207 -3.79 27.07 5.48
C LYS A 207 -3.48 28.42 6.13
N MET A 208 -2.51 29.16 5.59
CA MET A 208 -2.19 30.53 6.01
C MET A 208 -3.40 31.45 5.84
N ARG A 209 -4.04 31.42 4.66
CA ARG A 209 -5.23 32.21 4.35
C ARG A 209 -6.40 31.88 5.29
N ARG A 210 -6.65 30.59 5.56
CA ARG A 210 -7.71 30.16 6.50
C ARG A 210 -7.43 30.58 7.95
N LYS A 211 -6.16 30.60 8.37
CA LYS A 211 -5.76 31.06 9.71
C LYS A 211 -5.86 32.58 9.84
N SER A 212 -5.52 33.33 8.79
CA SER A 212 -5.71 34.79 8.72
C SER A 212 -7.18 35.16 8.89
N ASN A 213 -8.06 34.55 8.08
CA ASN A 213 -9.50 34.81 8.11
C ASN A 213 -10.13 34.45 9.47
N ALA A 214 -9.66 33.39 10.14
CA ALA A 214 -10.13 33.01 11.47
C ALA A 214 -9.70 34.01 12.56
N ILE A 215 -8.51 34.61 12.44
CA ILE A 215 -8.02 35.64 13.36
C ILE A 215 -8.79 36.96 13.15
N GLU A 216 -9.08 37.32 11.90
CA GLU A 216 -9.90 38.49 11.57
C GLU A 216 -11.33 38.35 12.09
N ALA A 217 -11.96 37.19 11.89
CA ALA A 217 -13.30 36.91 12.42
C ALA A 217 -13.37 36.92 13.96
N PHE A 218 -12.30 36.48 14.63
CA PHE A 218 -12.22 36.54 16.09
C PHE A 218 -12.07 37.98 16.60
N ARG A 219 -11.28 38.82 15.91
CA ARG A 219 -11.16 40.25 16.22
C ARG A 219 -12.45 41.03 16.01
N SER A 220 -13.23 40.72 14.97
CA SER A 220 -14.51 41.39 14.71
C SER A 220 -15.62 40.98 15.67
N GLY A 221 -15.56 39.76 16.24
CA GLY A 221 -16.54 39.26 17.21
C GLY A 221 -16.31 39.72 18.66
N SER A 222 -15.14 40.26 18.99
CA SER A 222 -14.77 40.77 20.32
C SER A 222 -15.04 42.27 20.52
N SER A 223 -15.71 42.92 19.57
CA SER A 223 -16.00 44.38 19.58
C SER A 223 -17.47 44.72 19.81
N ILE A 224 -18.24 43.84 20.47
CA ILE A 224 -19.61 44.09 20.94
C ILE A 224 -19.64 43.97 22.45
#